data_AF-A0A851F7X9-F1
#
_entry.id   AF-A0A851F7X9-F1
#
_cell.length_a   1.000
_cell.length_b   1.000
_cell.length_c   1.000
_cell.angle_alpha   90.00
_cell.angle_beta   90.00
_cell.angle_gamma   90.00
#
_symmetry.space_group_name_H-M   'P 1'
#
loop_
_entity.id
_entity.type
_entity.pdbx_description
1 polymer ?
#
loop_
_entity_poly.entity_id
_entity_poly.type
_entity_poly.pdbx_seq_one_letter_code
_entity_poly.pdbx_strand_id
1 'polypeptide(L)'
;ALSQSLDEALSLWKQLLESPGIPNVRIPEQTVTSLHLLATLYQLLDKPIQALESFLLLRSLCQRLGDVPGAAAALCHLTRLLLRLECPTHAQVSSGMTLGMGPGGA
;
A
#
# COMPACT_ATOMS: atom_id res chain seq x y z
N ALA A 1 14.43 -6.18 16.24
CA ALA A 1 15.09 -7.45 15.85
C ALA A 1 14.35 -8.14 14.70
N LEU A 2 13.06 -8.49 14.82
CA LEU A 2 12.33 -9.26 13.80
C LEU A 2 12.16 -8.58 12.43
N SER A 3 12.16 -7.24 12.37
CA SER A 3 11.97 -6.50 11.11
C SER A 3 13.26 -6.03 10.44
N GLN A 4 14.43 -6.25 11.04
CA GLN A 4 15.65 -5.57 10.59
C GLN A 4 16.01 -5.95 9.15
N SER A 5 15.91 -7.23 8.81
CA SER A 5 16.11 -7.72 7.44
C SER A 5 15.08 -7.16 6.46
N LEU A 6 13.85 -6.90 6.91
CA LEU A 6 12.83 -6.24 6.09
C LEU A 6 13.16 -4.76 5.87
N ASP A 7 13.64 -4.08 6.91
CA ASP A 7 14.02 -2.67 6.87
C ASP A 7 15.24 -2.47 5.94
N GLU A 8 16.20 -3.40 5.96
CA GLU A 8 17.30 -3.47 5.00
C GLU A 8 16.82 -3.79 3.57
N ALA A 9 15.90 -4.74 3.39
CA ALA A 9 15.33 -5.02 2.08
C ALA A 9 14.59 -3.80 1.50
N LEU A 10 13.84 -3.08 2.33
CA LEU A 10 13.12 -1.87 1.94
C LEU A 10 14.08 -0.76 1.52
N SER A 11 15.21 -0.58 2.22
CA SER A 11 16.21 0.42 1.84
C SER A 11 16.84 0.10 0.48
N LEU A 12 17.14 -1.18 0.21
CA LEU A 12 17.63 -1.63 -1.09
C LEU A 12 16.61 -1.40 -2.21
N TRP A 13 15.32 -1.63 -1.95
CA TRP A 13 14.26 -1.33 -2.92
C TRP A 13 14.15 0.16 -3.23
N LYS A 14 14.27 1.03 -2.21
CA LYS A 14 14.30 2.48 -2.40
C LYS A 14 15.47 2.88 -3.29
N GLN A 15 16.67 2.41 -2.97
CA GLN A 15 17.87 2.67 -3.78
C GLN A 15 17.76 2.18 -5.23
N LEU A 16 17.22 0.98 -5.44
CA LEU A 16 17.03 0.43 -6.78
C LEU A 16 16.06 1.28 -7.61
N LEU A 17 14.99 1.77 -6.98
CA LEU A 17 13.91 2.51 -7.65
C LEU A 17 14.09 4.04 -7.63
N GLU A 18 15.14 4.56 -6.98
CA GLU A 18 15.53 5.97 -7.06
C GLU A 18 15.83 6.40 -8.49
N SER A 19 16.49 5.52 -9.26
CA SER A 19 16.75 5.77 -10.68
C SER A 19 15.44 5.75 -11.49
N PRO A 20 15.15 6.77 -12.33
CA PRO A 20 13.99 6.74 -13.20
C PRO A 20 14.18 5.70 -14.31
N GLY A 21 13.09 5.05 -14.73
CA GLY A 21 13.11 4.02 -15.78
C GLY A 21 12.94 2.60 -15.26
N ILE A 22 12.88 1.64 -16.19
CA ILE A 22 12.64 0.23 -15.88
C ILE A 22 13.90 -0.34 -15.21
N PRO A 23 13.83 -0.79 -13.95
CA PRO A 23 14.98 -1.36 -13.28
C PRO A 23 15.41 -2.65 -14.00
N ASN A 24 16.71 -2.90 -14.09
CA ASN A 24 17.24 -4.13 -14.68
C ASN A 24 17.03 -5.30 -13.71
N VAL A 25 15.85 -5.90 -13.78
CA VAL A 25 15.44 -7.04 -12.97
C VAL A 25 15.30 -8.27 -13.84
N ARG A 26 15.75 -9.43 -13.32
CA ARG A 26 15.77 -10.69 -14.08
C ARG A 26 14.37 -11.11 -14.52
N ILE A 27 13.39 -11.02 -13.61
CA ILE A 27 12.00 -11.42 -13.82
C ILE A 27 11.08 -10.36 -13.19
N PRO A 28 10.41 -9.52 -13.99
CA PRO A 28 9.55 -8.44 -13.49
C PRO A 28 8.41 -8.91 -12.59
N GLU A 29 7.74 -10.00 -12.94
CA GLU A 29 6.59 -10.54 -12.19
C GLU A 29 6.98 -11.00 -10.78
N GLN A 30 8.14 -11.67 -10.65
CA GLN A 30 8.69 -12.08 -9.35
C GLN A 30 9.13 -10.88 -8.53
N THR A 31 9.63 -9.83 -9.20
CA THR A 31 10.04 -8.57 -8.58
C THR A 31 8.83 -7.83 -7.98
N VAL A 32 7.72 -7.77 -8.71
CA VAL A 32 6.44 -7.22 -8.21
C VAL A 32 5.93 -8.05 -7.03
N THR A 33 5.96 -9.37 -7.14
CA THR A 33 5.49 -10.29 -6.09
C THR A 33 6.29 -10.15 -4.80
N SER A 34 7.62 -10.06 -4.89
CA SER A 34 8.49 -9.94 -3.70
C SER A 34 8.27 -8.61 -2.97
N LEU A 35 8.08 -7.51 -3.70
CA LEU A 35 7.79 -6.21 -3.11
C LEU A 35 6.37 -6.14 -2.49
N HIS A 36 5.40 -6.83 -3.08
CA HIS A 36 4.07 -7.00 -2.49
C HIS A 36 4.12 -7.81 -1.17
N LEU A 37 4.94 -8.89 -1.14
CA LEU A 37 5.14 -9.69 0.05
C LEU A 37 5.77 -8.86 1.19
N LEU A 38 6.79 -8.05 0.86
CA LEU A 38 7.41 -7.13 1.83
C LEU A 38 6.36 -6.20 2.47
N ALA A 39 5.51 -5.58 1.64
CA ALA A 39 4.43 -4.72 2.13
C ALA A 39 3.46 -5.46 3.06
N THR A 40 3.08 -6.69 2.69
CA THR A 40 2.17 -7.53 3.48
C THR A 40 2.79 -7.96 4.81
N LEU A 41 4.08 -8.30 4.82
CA LEU A 41 4.82 -8.63 6.04
C LEU A 41 4.85 -7.44 6.99
N TYR A 42 5.06 -6.22 6.49
CA TYR A 42 4.97 -5.03 7.32
C TYR A 42 3.57 -4.79 7.90
N GLN A 43 2.50 -5.12 7.16
CA GLN A 43 1.16 -5.06 7.71
C GLN A 43 0.96 -6.07 8.86
N LEU A 44 1.50 -7.29 8.72
CA LEU A 44 1.42 -8.32 9.77
C LEU A 44 2.24 -7.98 11.02
N LEU A 45 3.28 -7.14 10.86
CA LEU A 45 4.12 -6.67 11.96
C LEU A 45 3.62 -5.35 12.58
N ASP A 46 2.40 -4.91 12.24
CA ASP A 46 1.84 -3.63 12.69
C ASP A 46 2.77 -2.43 12.42
N LYS A 47 3.43 -2.45 11.26
CA LYS A 47 4.34 -1.40 10.77
C LYS A 47 3.74 -0.68 9.55
N PRO A 48 2.70 0.15 9.76
CA PRO A 48 1.89 0.68 8.68
C PRO A 48 2.64 1.68 7.78
N ILE A 49 3.60 2.44 8.33
CA ILE A 49 4.38 3.40 7.56
C ILE A 49 5.26 2.65 6.53
N GLN A 50 5.96 1.61 6.96
CA GLN A 50 6.80 0.79 6.07
C GLN A 50 5.96 0.03 5.04
N ALA A 51 4.77 -0.44 5.41
CA ALA A 51 3.83 -1.06 4.47
C ALA A 51 3.37 -0.05 3.40
N LEU A 52 3.07 1.18 3.80
CA LEU A 52 2.68 2.27 2.89
C LEU A 52 3.80 2.57 1.88
N GLU A 53 5.02 2.76 2.37
CA GLU A 53 6.20 2.99 1.52
C GLU A 53 6.41 1.84 0.52
N SER A 54 6.28 0.59 0.99
CA SER A 54 6.44 -0.59 0.15
C SER A 54 5.38 -0.65 -0.96
N PHE A 55 4.11 -0.35 -0.66
CA PHE A 55 3.06 -0.31 -1.68
C PHE A 55 3.20 0.87 -2.65
N LEU A 56 3.77 2.01 -2.23
CA LEU A 56 4.11 3.12 -3.13
C LEU A 56 5.22 2.72 -4.10
N LEU A 57 6.26 2.03 -3.62
CA LEU A 57 7.32 1.47 -4.46
C LEU A 57 6.74 0.43 -5.44
N LEU A 58 5.84 -0.44 -4.97
CA LEU A 58 5.16 -1.43 -5.81
C LEU A 58 4.38 -0.78 -6.94
N ARG A 59 3.60 0.25 -6.63
CA ARG A 59 2.86 1.02 -7.63
C ARG A 59 3.79 1.63 -8.67
N SER A 60 4.88 2.27 -8.23
CA SER A 60 5.89 2.86 -9.11
C SER A 60 6.49 1.79 -10.03
N LEU A 61 6.87 0.64 -9.50
CA LEU A 61 7.41 -0.47 -10.28
C LEU A 61 6.41 -0.98 -11.33
N CYS A 62 5.17 -1.27 -10.94
CA CYS A 62 4.12 -1.71 -11.87
C CYS A 62 3.88 -0.68 -12.99
N GLN A 63 3.84 0.62 -12.66
CA GLN A 63 3.69 1.68 -13.67
C GLN A 63 4.84 1.69 -14.67
N ARG A 64 6.09 1.55 -14.21
CA ARG A 64 7.27 1.52 -15.09
C ARG A 64 7.29 0.29 -15.99
N LEU A 65 6.79 -0.84 -15.48
CA LEU A 65 6.66 -2.09 -16.24
C LEU A 65 5.45 -2.13 -17.20
N GLY A 66 4.57 -1.13 -17.16
CA GLY A 66 3.31 -1.13 -17.92
C GLY A 66 2.23 -2.06 -17.35
N ASP A 67 2.41 -2.56 -16.13
CA ASP A 67 1.44 -3.40 -15.42
C ASP A 67 0.35 -2.54 -14.77
N VAL A 68 -0.64 -2.16 -15.58
CA VAL A 68 -1.80 -1.35 -15.15
C VAL A 68 -2.61 -2.05 -14.06
N PRO A 69 -2.96 -3.36 -14.17
CA PRO A 69 -3.69 -4.07 -13.12
C PRO A 69 -2.94 -4.09 -11.79
N GLY A 70 -1.62 -4.36 -11.78
CA GLY A 70 -0.82 -4.36 -10.57
C GLY A 70 -0.72 -2.98 -9.92
N ALA A 71 -0.60 -1.91 -10.72
CA ALA A 71 -0.60 -0.54 -10.20
C ALA A 71 -1.95 -0.17 -9.56
N ALA A 72 -3.07 -0.58 -10.15
CA ALA A 72 -4.40 -0.40 -9.58
C ALA A 72 -4.59 -1.20 -8.29
N ALA A 73 -4.13 -2.46 -8.26
CA ALA A 73 -4.16 -3.29 -7.06
C ALA A 73 -3.36 -2.64 -5.92
N ALA A 74 -2.14 -2.17 -6.18
CA ALA A 74 -1.30 -1.48 -5.20
C ALA A 74 -2.00 -0.23 -4.63
N LEU A 75 -2.68 0.56 -5.48
CA LEU A 75 -3.50 1.69 -5.02
C LEU A 75 -4.64 1.25 -4.10
N CYS A 76 -5.37 0.18 -4.44
CA CYS A 76 -6.42 -0.36 -3.58
C CYS A 76 -5.87 -0.79 -2.20
N HIS A 77 -4.67 -1.37 -2.15
CA HIS A 77 -4.01 -1.71 -0.89
C HIS A 77 -3.61 -0.46 -0.07
N LEU A 78 -3.07 0.57 -0.72
CA LEU A 78 -2.76 1.86 -0.09
C LEU A 78 -4.01 2.49 0.51
N THR A 79 -5.10 2.58 -0.25
CA THR A 79 -6.36 3.16 0.24
C THR A 79 -6.88 2.40 1.46
N ARG A 80 -6.91 1.07 1.41
CA ARG A 80 -7.32 0.25 2.57
C ARG A 80 -6.44 0.45 3.79
N LEU A 81 -5.13 0.60 3.60
CA LEU A 81 -4.19 0.84 4.69
C LEU A 81 -4.41 2.22 5.32
N LEU A 82 -4.55 3.26 4.49
CA LEU A 82 -4.83 4.63 4.96
C LEU A 82 -6.16 4.72 5.73
N LEU A 83 -7.19 4.01 5.27
CA LEU A 83 -8.48 3.92 5.97
C LEU A 83 -8.34 3.28 7.36
N ARG A 84 -7.54 2.20 7.49
CA ARG A 84 -7.30 1.50 8.76
C ARG A 84 -6.49 2.31 9.77
N LEU A 85 -5.67 3.26 9.31
CA LEU A 85 -4.87 4.12 10.18
C LEU A 85 -5.68 5.25 10.82
N GLU A 86 -7.00 5.24 10.66
CA GLU A 86 -7.93 6.20 11.27
C GLU A 86 -7.45 7.65 11.13
N CYS A 87 -7.16 8.04 9.90
CA CYS A 87 -7.29 9.43 9.44
C CYS A 87 -8.68 9.61 8.79
N PRO A 88 -9.80 9.60 9.56
CA PRO A 88 -11.16 9.55 9.03
C PRO A 88 -11.55 10.82 8.24
N THR A 89 -10.82 11.93 8.37
CA THR A 89 -11.03 13.16 7.59
C THR A 89 -10.78 12.98 6.09
N HIS A 90 -10.02 11.97 5.68
CA HIS A 90 -9.80 11.64 4.25
C HIS A 90 -10.69 10.48 3.76
N ALA A 91 -11.50 9.91 4.66
CA ALA A 91 -12.32 8.71 4.43
C ALA A 91 -13.81 9.00 4.30
N GLN A 92 -14.23 10.27 4.21
CA GLN A 92 -15.64 10.61 4.10
C GLN A 92 -16.15 10.32 2.69
N VAL A 93 -16.45 9.04 2.48
CA VAL A 93 -17.42 8.54 1.53
C VAL A 93 -18.72 9.29 1.78
N SER A 94 -19.05 10.17 0.83
CA SER A 94 -20.38 10.73 0.64
C SER A 94 -21.37 9.59 0.37
N SER A 95 -21.89 9.00 1.44
CA SER A 95 -23.08 8.17 1.43
C SER A 95 -23.60 8.24 2.85
N GLY A 96 -24.45 9.21 3.19
CA GLY A 96 -25.76 9.36 2.58
C GLY A 96 -26.77 8.93 3.64
N MET A 97 -27.17 9.90 4.47
CA MET A 97 -28.49 9.98 5.08
C MET A 97 -28.86 8.90 6.13
N THR A 98 -28.29 9.01 7.33
CA THR A 98 -28.95 8.54 8.55
C THR A 98 -29.95 9.61 9.00
N LEU A 99 -31.17 9.63 8.43
CA LEU A 99 -32.29 10.30 9.08
C LEU A 99 -32.75 9.40 10.22
N GLY A 100 -32.38 9.82 11.42
CA GLY A 100 -32.67 9.13 12.67
C GLY A 100 -34.17 8.95 12.88
N MET A 101 -34.58 7.70 13.07
CA MET A 101 -35.68 7.37 13.96
C MET A 101 -35.23 7.71 15.40
N GLY A 102 -35.95 8.63 16.03
CA GLY A 102 -36.00 8.80 17.49
C GLY A 102 -37.44 8.55 17.99
N PRO A 103 -37.63 8.05 19.22
CA PRO A 103 -38.82 7.29 19.60
C PRO A 103 -39.94 8.11 20.29
N GLY A 104 -41.17 7.63 20.11
CA GLY A 104 -42.30 7.60 21.05
C GLY A 104 -42.62 8.76 22.02
N GLY A 105 -43.83 9.32 21.85
CA GLY A 105 -44.85 9.33 22.90
C GLY A 105 -45.03 10.59 23.76
N ALA A 106 -46.05 11.38 23.43
CA ALA A 106 -47.19 11.76 24.30
C ALA A 106 -48.22 12.53 23.46
#